data_AF-A0A9D1G0E9-F1
#
_entry.id   AF-A0A9D1G0E9-F1
#
_cell.length_a   1.000
_cell.length_b   1.000
_cell.length_c   1.000
_cell.angle_alpha   90.00
_cell.angle_beta   90.00
_cell.angle_gamma   90.00
#
_symmetry.space_group_name_H-M   'P 1'
#
loop_
_entity.id
_entity.type
_entity.pdbx_description
1 polymer ?
#
loop_
_entity_poly.entity_id
_entity_poly.type
_entity_poly.pdbx_seq_one_letter_code
_entity_poly.pdbx_strand_id
1 'polypeptide(L)'
;MSSYVTRKTPGDTAWFTHDRFGMFIHWGLYSMPARHEWIKMREEIPEEKYGKYFKYFNPDLFDAREWARQARAAGMKYAVLTTKHHEGFCMWDTQYSDYKCTNTPAGRDLVREYVDAFRAEGLHIGFYYSLIDWHHPQFPIDMNHPRRDDPDAYEQSKDRDVRVYAEYMRNQVRELLTNYGKIDVLWFDFSYSQAKPAPGKEWMKGKGKDDWEAEKLIALARELQPGIMIDNRTEIEQDLWTPEQYQPLEWVRHKETGELVVWEACQTFSGSWGYYRDETTWKSPEMLIRMLVNTVALGGNLLMNVGPTSRGYFDARAGAALKVYADWMKYNSRSIYGCTMAEPEYLACASADCRLTQSEDGKRLYIHLFAYPFAHLQLRGMAGKVDYAQFLHDGSELLFTEGKVNHFSEGATQAEDLLVIELPPVKPDVVVPVIELFLK
;
A
#
# COMPACT_ATOMS: atom_id res chain seq x y z
N MET A 1 -11.84 21.82 11.53
CA MET A 1 -11.88 20.34 11.49
C MET A 1 -12.41 19.93 10.13
N SER A 2 -11.91 18.83 9.57
CA SER A 2 -12.36 18.36 8.26
C SER A 2 -13.86 18.02 8.27
N SER A 3 -14.55 18.35 7.17
CA SER A 3 -15.97 18.03 6.95
C SER A 3 -16.18 16.63 6.39
N TYR A 4 -15.12 15.96 5.92
CA TYR A 4 -15.21 14.64 5.30
C TYR A 4 -15.45 13.56 6.34
N VAL A 5 -16.51 12.78 6.15
CA VAL A 5 -16.86 11.63 6.99
C VAL A 5 -16.80 10.38 6.14
N THR A 6 -15.94 9.44 6.53
CA THR A 6 -15.90 8.11 5.93
C THR A 6 -16.94 7.20 6.55
N ARG A 7 -17.43 6.23 5.76
CA ARG A 7 -18.25 5.13 6.23
C ARG A 7 -17.60 4.47 7.45
N LYS A 8 -18.39 4.28 8.51
CA LYS A 8 -17.94 3.58 9.71
C LYS A 8 -17.86 2.08 9.45
N THR A 9 -16.79 1.45 9.89
CA THR A 9 -16.57 0.02 9.76
C THR A 9 -16.12 -0.58 11.11
N PRO A 10 -16.14 -1.90 11.29
CA PRO A 10 -15.79 -2.52 12.57
C PRO A 10 -14.31 -2.38 12.97
N GLY A 11 -13.39 -2.30 12.02
CA GLY A 11 -11.96 -2.14 12.28
C GLY A 11 -11.60 -0.74 12.79
N ASP A 12 -10.52 -0.64 13.55
CA ASP A 12 -10.01 0.64 14.03
C ASP A 12 -9.25 1.37 12.92
N THR A 13 -9.95 2.21 12.17
CA THR A 13 -9.39 2.99 11.06
C THR A 13 -8.75 4.32 11.49
N ALA A 14 -8.85 4.71 12.77
CA ALA A 14 -8.44 6.04 13.22
C ALA A 14 -6.92 6.26 13.14
N TRP A 15 -6.13 5.28 13.59
CA TRP A 15 -4.68 5.32 13.42
C TRP A 15 -4.30 5.28 11.94
N PHE A 16 -5.01 4.50 11.14
CA PHE A 16 -4.71 4.27 9.74
C PHE A 16 -4.89 5.53 8.91
N THR A 17 -6.02 6.23 9.08
CA THR A 17 -6.26 7.50 8.38
C THR A 17 -5.36 8.62 8.88
N HIS A 18 -4.87 8.56 10.12
CA HIS A 18 -3.85 9.50 10.58
C HIS A 18 -2.48 9.23 9.94
N ASP A 19 -2.08 7.96 9.84
CA ASP A 19 -0.70 7.56 9.53
C ASP A 19 -0.37 7.52 8.04
N ARG A 20 -1.37 7.32 7.16
CA ARG A 20 -1.34 7.48 5.70
C ARG A 20 -0.37 6.60 4.87
N PHE A 21 0.79 6.22 5.39
CA PHE A 21 1.88 5.67 4.56
C PHE A 21 2.47 4.38 5.14
N GLY A 22 2.50 3.32 4.34
CA GLY A 22 2.96 2.00 4.76
C GLY A 22 3.87 1.29 3.75
N MET A 23 4.49 0.21 4.22
CA MET A 23 5.36 -0.68 3.45
C MET A 23 4.65 -2.00 3.10
N PHE A 24 4.55 -2.35 1.82
CA PHE A 24 4.22 -3.72 1.42
C PHE A 24 5.52 -4.51 1.26
N ILE A 25 5.55 -5.77 1.69
CA ILE A 25 6.70 -6.65 1.53
C ILE A 25 6.26 -7.96 0.87
N HIS A 26 6.63 -8.14 -0.40
CA HIS A 26 6.43 -9.40 -1.12
C HIS A 26 7.71 -10.22 -1.13
N TRP A 27 7.77 -11.20 -0.23
CA TRP A 27 8.90 -12.10 -0.09
C TRP A 27 8.48 -13.55 0.08
N GLY A 28 9.20 -14.44 -0.62
CA GLY A 28 8.92 -15.88 -0.68
C GLY A 28 9.91 -16.57 -1.61
N LEU A 29 9.63 -17.80 -2.00
CA LEU A 29 10.53 -18.60 -2.84
C LEU A 29 10.70 -18.00 -4.23
N TYR A 30 9.69 -17.29 -4.73
CA TYR A 30 9.73 -16.54 -6.00
C TYR A 30 10.84 -15.46 -6.07
N SER A 31 11.43 -15.07 -4.94
CA SER A 31 12.62 -14.20 -4.92
C SER A 31 13.87 -14.86 -5.51
N MET A 32 13.94 -16.21 -5.56
CA MET A 32 15.05 -16.97 -6.12
C MET A 32 15.08 -17.01 -7.65
N PRO A 33 13.97 -17.34 -8.36
CA PRO A 33 13.91 -17.13 -9.81
C PRO A 33 14.01 -15.66 -10.20
N ALA A 34 13.65 -14.74 -9.29
CA ALA A 34 13.89 -13.31 -9.38
C ALA A 34 13.28 -12.65 -10.62
N ARG A 35 12.05 -13.03 -10.97
CA ARG A 35 11.29 -12.52 -12.13
C ARG A 35 9.78 -12.61 -11.94
N HIS A 36 9.30 -12.08 -10.82
CA HIS A 36 7.87 -11.97 -10.41
C HIS A 36 7.36 -13.14 -9.54
N GLU A 37 6.38 -12.86 -8.68
CA GLU A 37 5.76 -13.80 -7.74
C GLU A 37 4.80 -14.81 -8.38
N TRP A 38 4.19 -14.44 -9.51
CA TRP A 38 3.37 -15.31 -10.35
C TRP A 38 4.19 -16.26 -11.25
N ILE A 39 5.50 -16.34 -11.07
CA ILE A 39 6.38 -17.10 -11.98
C ILE A 39 6.00 -18.58 -12.10
N LYS A 40 5.55 -19.20 -11.00
CA LYS A 40 5.07 -20.60 -11.00
C LYS A 40 3.93 -20.78 -12.00
N MET A 41 3.00 -19.82 -12.05
CA MET A 41 1.84 -19.82 -12.95
C MET A 41 2.21 -19.44 -14.39
N ARG A 42 2.98 -18.35 -14.56
CA ARG A 42 3.31 -17.76 -15.87
C ARG A 42 4.19 -18.67 -16.73
N GLU A 43 5.10 -19.40 -16.10
CA GLU A 43 5.99 -20.35 -16.78
C GLU A 43 5.53 -21.81 -16.62
N GLU A 44 4.33 -22.03 -16.04
CA GLU A 44 3.76 -23.38 -15.83
C GLU A 44 4.77 -24.33 -15.17
N ILE A 45 5.46 -23.83 -14.14
CA ILE A 45 6.60 -24.53 -13.54
C ILE A 45 6.09 -25.75 -12.77
N PRO A 46 6.50 -26.99 -13.12
CA PRO A 46 6.12 -28.18 -12.39
C PRO A 46 6.65 -28.16 -10.94
N GLU A 47 5.92 -28.82 -10.03
CA GLU A 47 6.26 -28.84 -8.59
C GLU A 47 7.70 -29.28 -8.32
N GLU A 48 8.18 -30.30 -9.02
CA GLU A 48 9.57 -30.80 -8.90
C GLU A 48 10.60 -29.71 -9.18
N LYS A 49 10.37 -28.88 -10.22
CA LYS A 49 11.28 -27.80 -10.57
C LYS A 49 11.19 -26.65 -9.57
N TYR A 50 9.97 -26.30 -9.16
CA TYR A 50 9.75 -25.22 -8.18
C TYR A 50 10.28 -25.59 -6.78
N GLY A 51 10.17 -26.85 -6.39
CA GLY A 51 10.67 -27.39 -5.11
C GLY A 51 12.19 -27.26 -4.94
N LYS A 52 12.95 -27.01 -6.00
CA LYS A 52 14.37 -26.63 -5.90
C LYS A 52 14.55 -25.34 -5.12
N TYR A 53 13.64 -24.37 -5.28
CA TYR A 53 13.70 -23.11 -4.52
C TYR A 53 13.50 -23.37 -3.03
N PHE A 54 12.51 -24.19 -2.65
CA PHE A 54 12.32 -24.63 -1.26
C PHE A 54 13.57 -25.28 -0.67
N LYS A 55 14.19 -26.21 -1.40
CA LYS A 55 15.40 -26.93 -0.96
C LYS A 55 16.59 -25.99 -0.66
N TYR A 56 16.71 -24.88 -1.37
CA TYR A 56 17.86 -23.99 -1.30
C TYR A 56 17.54 -22.60 -0.72
N PHE A 57 16.33 -22.38 -0.21
CA PHE A 57 15.94 -21.10 0.37
C PHE A 57 16.71 -20.87 1.68
N ASN A 58 17.74 -20.02 1.61
CA ASN A 58 18.60 -19.66 2.72
C ASN A 58 18.87 -18.14 2.70
N PRO A 59 18.02 -17.33 3.34
CA PRO A 59 18.18 -15.89 3.35
C PRO A 59 19.21 -15.45 4.40
N ASP A 60 20.48 -15.64 4.05
CA ASP A 60 21.63 -15.47 4.94
C ASP A 60 21.96 -14.01 5.29
N LEU A 61 21.41 -13.05 4.55
CA LEU A 61 21.51 -11.61 4.81
C LEU A 61 20.19 -11.00 5.32
N PHE A 62 19.21 -11.83 5.68
CA PHE A 62 17.97 -11.36 6.27
C PHE A 62 18.21 -10.79 7.67
N ASP A 63 17.90 -9.50 7.83
CA ASP A 63 17.80 -8.82 9.12
C ASP A 63 16.50 -7.99 9.14
N ALA A 64 15.50 -8.48 9.87
CA ALA A 64 14.23 -7.80 10.02
C ALA A 64 14.36 -6.41 10.68
N ARG A 65 15.39 -6.19 11.52
CA ARG A 65 15.65 -4.89 12.15
C ARG A 65 16.15 -3.88 11.14
N GLU A 66 16.93 -4.31 10.16
CA GLU A 66 17.36 -3.45 9.06
C GLU A 66 16.16 -3.03 8.21
N TRP A 67 15.25 -3.96 7.88
CA TRP A 67 14.03 -3.63 7.16
C TRP A 67 13.16 -2.63 7.92
N ALA A 68 12.94 -2.87 9.22
CA ALA A 68 12.15 -1.99 10.08
C ALA A 68 12.77 -0.58 10.17
N ARG A 69 14.10 -0.49 10.34
CA ARG A 69 14.83 0.79 10.36
C ARG A 69 14.68 1.54 9.04
N GLN A 70 14.77 0.87 7.89
CA GLN A 70 14.57 1.49 6.58
C GLN A 70 13.11 1.95 6.37
N ALA A 71 12.12 1.16 6.80
CA ALA A 71 10.71 1.55 6.76
C ALA A 71 10.43 2.80 7.60
N ARG A 72 10.89 2.80 8.86
CA ARG A 72 10.77 3.96 9.75
C ARG A 72 11.48 5.19 9.18
N ALA A 73 12.70 5.03 8.67
CA ALA A 73 13.45 6.12 8.08
C ALA A 73 12.73 6.73 6.87
N ALA A 74 12.09 5.90 6.04
CA ALA A 74 11.26 6.34 4.93
C ALA A 74 9.96 7.06 5.35
N GLY A 75 9.64 7.11 6.65
CA GLY A 75 8.39 7.69 7.14
C GLY A 75 7.18 6.76 6.96
N MET A 76 7.39 5.46 6.82
CA MET A 76 6.27 4.52 6.88
C MET A 76 5.86 4.31 8.35
N LYS A 77 4.58 4.02 8.57
CA LYS A 77 3.96 3.87 9.90
C LYS A 77 3.40 2.49 10.17
N TYR A 78 3.24 1.71 9.11
CA TYR A 78 2.79 0.33 9.16
C TYR A 78 3.46 -0.47 8.04
N ALA A 79 3.43 -1.79 8.17
CA ALA A 79 3.87 -2.69 7.13
C ALA A 79 2.91 -3.86 6.94
N VAL A 80 2.88 -4.42 5.75
CA VAL A 80 2.11 -5.62 5.39
C VAL A 80 3.07 -6.61 4.75
N LEU A 81 3.32 -7.73 5.41
CA LEU A 81 4.21 -8.80 4.91
C LEU A 81 3.40 -9.95 4.33
N THR A 82 3.81 -10.49 3.18
CA THR A 82 3.30 -11.76 2.66
C THR A 82 3.64 -12.91 3.60
N THR A 83 2.72 -13.30 4.48
CA THR A 83 2.90 -14.49 5.32
C THR A 83 2.80 -15.75 4.48
N LYS A 84 1.88 -15.75 3.50
CA LYS A 84 1.75 -16.75 2.44
C LYS A 84 1.30 -16.06 1.14
N HIS A 85 1.99 -16.32 0.04
CA HIS A 85 1.55 -15.91 -1.30
C HIS A 85 0.90 -17.09 -2.06
N HIS A 86 0.42 -16.86 -3.29
CA HIS A 86 -0.26 -17.88 -4.11
C HIS A 86 0.54 -19.19 -4.27
N GLU A 87 1.87 -19.14 -4.17
CA GLU A 87 2.71 -20.34 -4.23
C GLU A 87 2.47 -21.34 -3.09
N GLY A 88 1.80 -20.92 -2.00
CA GLY A 88 1.47 -21.75 -0.84
C GLY A 88 2.57 -21.81 0.24
N PHE A 89 3.74 -21.23 -0.02
CA PHE A 89 4.87 -21.24 0.90
C PHE A 89 4.60 -20.34 2.11
N CYS A 90 4.67 -20.92 3.30
CA CYS A 90 4.40 -20.22 4.55
C CYS A 90 5.68 -19.65 5.16
N MET A 91 5.71 -18.33 5.37
CA MET A 91 6.85 -17.60 5.96
C MET A 91 6.90 -17.68 7.48
N TRP A 92 6.09 -18.55 8.09
CA TRP A 92 6.04 -18.79 9.53
C TRP A 92 5.96 -20.29 9.86
N ASP A 93 6.10 -20.62 11.14
CA ASP A 93 6.08 -22.02 11.61
C ASP A 93 4.66 -22.57 11.77
N THR A 94 3.92 -22.74 10.67
CA THR A 94 2.56 -23.32 10.70
C THR A 94 2.58 -24.80 11.07
N GLN A 95 1.59 -25.29 11.83
CA GLN A 95 1.44 -26.73 12.09
C GLN A 95 0.67 -27.46 10.98
N TYR A 96 0.07 -26.72 10.03
CA TYR A 96 -0.86 -27.28 9.05
C TYR A 96 -0.20 -27.67 7.71
N SER A 97 1.07 -27.34 7.50
CA SER A 97 1.81 -27.64 6.28
C SER A 97 3.31 -27.77 6.53
N ASP A 98 3.97 -28.69 5.83
CA ASP A 98 5.43 -28.80 5.79
C ASP A 98 6.08 -27.83 4.80
N TYR A 99 5.28 -27.18 3.94
CA TYR A 99 5.75 -26.21 2.95
C TYR A 99 5.92 -24.81 3.57
N LYS A 100 6.85 -24.73 4.51
CA LYS A 100 7.11 -23.57 5.36
C LYS A 100 8.60 -23.27 5.54
N CYS A 101 8.93 -22.03 5.86
CA CYS A 101 10.32 -21.56 5.98
C CYS A 101 11.16 -22.28 7.05
N THR A 102 10.56 -22.77 8.14
CA THR A 102 11.25 -23.56 9.17
C THR A 102 11.74 -24.93 8.67
N ASN A 103 11.16 -25.44 7.58
CA ASN A 103 11.57 -26.67 6.90
C ASN A 103 12.54 -26.44 5.72
N THR A 104 13.02 -25.21 5.54
CA THR A 104 14.07 -24.85 4.57
C THR A 104 15.41 -24.63 5.29
N PRO A 105 16.55 -24.48 4.58
CA PRO A 105 17.80 -24.07 5.21
C PRO A 105 17.72 -22.77 6.02
N ALA A 106 16.70 -21.92 5.79
CA ALA A 106 16.44 -20.75 6.64
C ALA A 106 16.23 -21.13 8.11
N GLY A 107 15.52 -22.25 8.39
CA GLY A 107 15.35 -22.85 9.72
C GLY A 107 14.75 -21.94 10.80
N ARG A 108 14.05 -20.88 10.40
CA ARG A 108 13.60 -19.78 11.28
C ARG A 108 12.17 -19.37 10.95
N ASP A 109 11.47 -18.84 11.94
CA ASP A 109 10.16 -18.20 11.77
C ASP A 109 10.36 -16.74 11.33
N LEU A 110 10.28 -16.51 10.02
CA LEU A 110 10.60 -15.21 9.42
C LEU A 110 9.51 -14.17 9.69
N VAL A 111 8.25 -14.59 9.84
CA VAL A 111 7.15 -13.71 10.26
C VAL A 111 7.35 -13.24 11.70
N ARG A 112 7.80 -14.10 12.63
CA ARG A 112 8.13 -13.66 13.99
C ARG A 112 9.21 -12.60 14.01
N GLU A 113 10.31 -12.81 13.30
CA GLU A 113 11.40 -11.83 13.21
C GLU A 113 10.91 -10.48 12.66
N TYR A 114 10.07 -10.50 11.62
CA TYR A 114 9.39 -9.31 11.08
C TYR A 114 8.54 -8.60 12.14
N VAL A 115 7.64 -9.33 12.79
CA VAL A 115 6.70 -8.77 13.78
C VAL A 115 7.45 -8.10 14.93
N ASP A 116 8.46 -8.78 15.48
CA ASP A 116 9.21 -8.27 16.63
C ASP A 116 10.03 -7.04 16.25
N ALA A 117 10.67 -7.03 15.08
CA ALA A 117 11.48 -5.91 14.60
C ALA A 117 10.64 -4.67 14.24
N PHE A 118 9.56 -4.83 13.48
CA PHE A 118 8.72 -3.71 13.05
C PHE A 118 7.99 -3.08 14.25
N ARG A 119 7.52 -3.92 15.19
CA ARG A 119 6.89 -3.44 16.41
C ARG A 119 7.88 -2.69 17.30
N ALA A 120 9.13 -3.13 17.38
CA ALA A 120 10.19 -2.42 18.13
C ALA A 120 10.50 -1.04 17.57
N GLU A 121 10.31 -0.81 16.26
CA GLU A 121 10.43 0.50 15.61
C GLU A 121 9.13 1.33 15.69
N GLY A 122 8.09 0.82 16.37
CA GLY A 122 6.80 1.49 16.56
C GLY A 122 5.89 1.46 15.35
N LEU A 123 6.07 0.49 14.44
CA LEU A 123 5.23 0.33 13.26
C LEU A 123 4.05 -0.61 13.55
N HIS A 124 2.88 -0.27 13.01
CA HIS A 124 1.73 -1.18 13.01
C HIS A 124 2.00 -2.40 12.12
N ILE A 125 1.45 -3.54 12.53
CA ILE A 125 1.75 -4.85 11.96
C ILE A 125 0.60 -5.35 11.12
N GLY A 126 0.85 -5.55 9.83
CA GLY A 126 -0.06 -6.15 8.88
C GLY A 126 0.45 -7.47 8.33
N PHE A 127 -0.49 -8.37 8.04
CA PHE A 127 -0.26 -9.63 7.35
C PHE A 127 -1.04 -9.66 6.05
N TYR A 128 -0.33 -9.89 4.95
CA TYR A 128 -0.93 -10.36 3.72
C TYR A 128 -1.07 -11.88 3.78
N TYR A 129 -2.24 -12.39 3.41
CA TYR A 129 -2.50 -13.81 3.30
C TYR A 129 -3.23 -14.10 1.98
N SER A 130 -2.62 -14.94 1.13
CA SER A 130 -3.30 -15.33 -0.09
C SER A 130 -4.42 -16.35 0.14
N LEU A 131 -5.60 -16.03 -0.37
CA LEU A 131 -6.74 -16.93 -0.52
C LEU A 131 -6.44 -18.05 -1.53
N ILE A 132 -5.59 -17.79 -2.52
CA ILE A 132 -5.13 -18.75 -3.51
C ILE A 132 -4.00 -19.61 -2.92
N ASP A 133 -3.99 -20.91 -3.27
CA ASP A 133 -2.91 -21.81 -2.88
C ASP A 133 -2.60 -22.84 -3.99
N TRP A 134 -1.47 -22.64 -4.68
CA TRP A 134 -1.00 -23.52 -5.76
C TRP A 134 -0.23 -24.74 -5.25
N HIS A 135 -0.19 -24.98 -3.95
CA HIS A 135 0.48 -26.12 -3.34
C HIS A 135 -0.51 -27.05 -2.64
N HIS A 136 -1.53 -26.51 -1.97
CA HIS A 136 -2.48 -27.31 -1.19
C HIS A 136 -3.25 -28.33 -2.06
N PRO A 137 -3.28 -29.63 -1.69
CA PRO A 137 -3.84 -30.68 -2.54
C PRO A 137 -5.35 -30.57 -2.73
N GLN A 138 -6.06 -29.90 -1.81
CA GLN A 138 -7.51 -29.67 -1.90
C GLN A 138 -7.89 -28.37 -2.61
N PHE A 139 -6.93 -27.52 -3.00
CA PHE A 139 -7.25 -26.33 -3.77
C PHE A 139 -7.57 -26.73 -5.22
N PRO A 140 -8.78 -26.50 -5.75
CA PRO A 140 -9.14 -26.92 -7.11
C PRO A 140 -8.23 -26.28 -8.16
N ILE A 141 -7.80 -27.07 -9.16
CA ILE A 141 -7.07 -26.53 -10.31
C ILE A 141 -8.01 -25.64 -11.09
N ASP A 142 -7.58 -24.41 -11.33
CA ASP A 142 -8.38 -23.39 -11.98
C ASP A 142 -7.53 -22.56 -12.94
N MET A 143 -8.09 -21.52 -13.57
CA MET A 143 -7.41 -20.68 -14.56
C MET A 143 -6.13 -19.99 -14.05
N ASN A 144 -5.96 -19.83 -12.74
CA ASN A 144 -4.78 -19.22 -12.13
C ASN A 144 -3.77 -20.27 -11.64
N HIS A 145 -4.14 -21.55 -11.66
CA HIS A 145 -3.26 -22.62 -11.21
C HIS A 145 -2.14 -22.89 -12.23
N PRO A 146 -0.89 -23.15 -11.80
CA PRO A 146 0.23 -23.49 -12.70
C PRO A 146 0.01 -24.70 -13.60
N ARG A 147 -0.92 -25.58 -13.21
CA ARG A 147 -1.23 -26.86 -13.86
C ARG A 147 -2.50 -26.82 -14.70
N ARG A 148 -3.05 -25.63 -14.94
CA ARG A 148 -4.32 -25.43 -15.66
C ARG A 148 -4.29 -25.97 -17.10
N ASP A 149 -3.12 -26.14 -17.69
CA ASP A 149 -2.93 -26.60 -19.07
C ASP A 149 -2.40 -28.04 -19.15
N ASP A 150 -2.22 -28.71 -18.01
CA ASP A 150 -1.81 -30.11 -17.96
C ASP A 150 -2.88 -31.03 -18.60
N PRO A 151 -2.51 -32.08 -19.35
CA PRO A 151 -3.46 -33.00 -19.97
C PRO A 151 -4.39 -33.71 -18.97
N ASP A 152 -3.96 -33.89 -17.72
CA ASP A 152 -4.69 -34.55 -16.65
C ASP A 152 -5.28 -33.59 -15.62
N ALA A 153 -5.26 -32.27 -15.88
CA ALA A 153 -5.69 -31.23 -14.94
C ALA A 153 -7.11 -31.46 -14.40
N TYR A 154 -8.05 -31.84 -15.27
CA TYR A 154 -9.44 -32.14 -14.87
C TYR A 154 -9.50 -33.34 -13.91
N GLU A 155 -8.84 -34.43 -14.29
CA GLU A 155 -8.81 -35.66 -13.48
C GLU A 155 -8.17 -35.44 -12.12
N GLN A 156 -7.16 -34.56 -12.04
CA GLN A 156 -6.52 -34.18 -10.78
C GLN A 156 -7.33 -33.19 -9.93
N SER A 157 -8.31 -32.51 -10.52
CA SER A 157 -9.11 -31.50 -9.84
C SER A 157 -10.50 -31.96 -9.42
N LYS A 158 -11.07 -32.96 -10.10
CA LYS A 158 -12.48 -33.35 -9.92
C LYS A 158 -12.84 -33.80 -8.49
N ASP A 159 -11.86 -34.29 -7.75
CA ASP A 159 -12.02 -34.78 -6.37
C ASP A 159 -11.49 -33.80 -5.30
N ARG A 160 -11.04 -32.60 -5.70
CA ARG A 160 -10.57 -31.57 -4.77
C ARG A 160 -11.74 -30.78 -4.19
N ASP A 161 -11.77 -30.65 -2.86
CA ASP A 161 -12.81 -29.89 -2.16
C ASP A 161 -12.28 -28.59 -1.57
N VAL A 162 -12.71 -27.46 -2.15
CA VAL A 162 -12.34 -26.12 -1.67
C VAL A 162 -12.76 -25.86 -0.22
N ARG A 163 -13.78 -26.57 0.30
CA ARG A 163 -14.22 -26.44 1.70
C ARG A 163 -13.19 -26.97 2.69
N VAL A 164 -12.51 -28.06 2.34
CA VAL A 164 -11.39 -28.58 3.14
C VAL A 164 -10.24 -27.57 3.15
N TYR A 165 -9.96 -26.95 2.01
CA TYR A 165 -8.98 -25.87 1.94
C TYR A 165 -9.42 -24.62 2.73
N ALA A 166 -10.71 -24.25 2.71
CA ALA A 166 -11.22 -23.11 3.48
C ALA A 166 -11.07 -23.31 4.99
N GLU A 167 -11.24 -24.54 5.48
CA GLU A 167 -10.93 -24.89 6.87
C GLU A 167 -9.43 -24.76 7.18
N TYR A 168 -8.56 -25.32 6.33
CA TYR A 168 -7.10 -25.14 6.44
C TYR A 168 -6.72 -23.65 6.51
N MET A 169 -7.31 -22.81 5.65
CA MET A 169 -7.08 -21.37 5.66
C MET A 169 -7.51 -20.71 6.97
N ARG A 170 -8.69 -21.03 7.51
CA ARG A 170 -9.13 -20.50 8.81
C ARG A 170 -8.21 -20.94 9.94
N ASN A 171 -7.72 -22.18 9.89
CA ASN A 171 -6.77 -22.72 10.85
C ASN A 171 -5.43 -21.95 10.81
N GLN A 172 -4.90 -21.66 9.63
CA GLN A 172 -3.71 -20.83 9.46
C GLN A 172 -3.91 -19.38 9.92
N VAL A 173 -5.05 -18.77 9.58
CA VAL A 173 -5.37 -17.41 10.05
C VAL A 173 -5.51 -17.37 11.57
N ARG A 174 -6.07 -18.42 12.21
CA ARG A 174 -6.07 -18.53 13.67
C ARG A 174 -4.65 -18.49 14.23
N GLU A 175 -3.70 -19.28 13.69
CA GLU A 175 -2.30 -19.26 14.15
C GLU A 175 -1.69 -17.87 14.04
N LEU A 176 -1.88 -17.18 12.91
CA LEU A 176 -1.35 -15.84 12.68
C LEU A 176 -1.92 -14.82 13.68
N LEU A 177 -3.20 -14.94 14.03
CA LEU A 177 -3.87 -14.00 14.92
C LEU A 177 -3.73 -14.34 16.42
N THR A 178 -3.29 -15.55 16.78
CA THR A 178 -3.06 -15.93 18.18
C THR A 178 -1.59 -15.94 18.58
N ASN A 179 -0.68 -16.27 17.66
CA ASN A 179 0.71 -16.52 18.05
C ASN A 179 1.57 -15.25 18.03
N TYR A 180 1.23 -14.23 17.22
CA TYR A 180 2.11 -13.08 16.92
C TYR A 180 1.74 -11.78 17.65
N GLY A 181 0.89 -11.86 18.68
CA GLY A 181 0.42 -10.69 19.43
C GLY A 181 -0.63 -9.89 18.65
N LYS A 182 -0.70 -8.57 18.90
CA LYS A 182 -1.65 -7.70 18.18
C LYS A 182 -1.23 -7.56 16.71
N ILE A 183 -2.19 -7.80 15.82
CA ILE A 183 -2.11 -7.58 14.38
C ILE A 183 -3.12 -6.50 14.02
N ASP A 184 -2.67 -5.47 13.32
CA ASP A 184 -3.45 -4.28 12.98
C ASP A 184 -4.18 -4.43 11.63
N VAL A 185 -3.58 -5.13 10.65
CA VAL A 185 -4.14 -5.32 9.31
C VAL A 185 -4.08 -6.78 8.86
N LEU A 186 -5.18 -7.29 8.30
CA LEU A 186 -5.24 -8.56 7.57
C LEU A 186 -5.67 -8.28 6.13
N TRP A 187 -4.74 -8.48 5.20
CA TRP A 187 -4.86 -8.12 3.79
C TRP A 187 -5.00 -9.40 2.96
N PHE A 188 -6.20 -9.73 2.50
CA PHE A 188 -6.47 -10.98 1.79
C PHE A 188 -6.29 -10.84 0.28
N ASP A 189 -5.93 -11.91 -0.41
CA ASP A 189 -5.73 -11.82 -1.87
C ASP A 189 -5.89 -13.16 -2.62
N PHE A 190 -6.81 -13.31 -3.56
CA PHE A 190 -7.98 -12.48 -3.83
C PHE A 190 -9.10 -13.36 -4.40
N SER A 191 -10.32 -12.84 -4.38
CA SER A 191 -11.46 -13.43 -5.06
C SER A 191 -11.50 -13.06 -6.55
N TYR A 192 -11.94 -14.00 -7.38
CA TYR A 192 -12.07 -13.88 -8.83
C TYR A 192 -13.28 -14.66 -9.33
N SER A 193 -14.40 -14.66 -8.59
CA SER A 193 -15.62 -15.43 -8.96
C SER A 193 -16.17 -15.06 -10.33
N GLN A 194 -15.93 -13.83 -10.78
CA GLN A 194 -16.38 -13.30 -12.07
C GLN A 194 -15.50 -13.73 -13.25
N ALA A 195 -14.37 -14.39 -13.00
CA ALA A 195 -13.48 -14.86 -14.05
C ALA A 195 -14.20 -15.90 -14.93
N LYS A 196 -14.20 -15.66 -16.24
CA LYS A 196 -14.84 -16.53 -17.22
C LYS A 196 -13.82 -17.55 -17.72
N PRO A 197 -14.04 -18.86 -17.51
CA PRO A 197 -13.15 -19.88 -18.05
C PRO A 197 -13.13 -19.84 -19.58
N ALA A 198 -12.04 -20.31 -20.18
CA ALA A 198 -11.96 -20.51 -21.62
C ALA A 198 -12.98 -21.58 -22.08
N PRO A 199 -13.47 -21.53 -23.33
CA PRO A 199 -14.32 -22.57 -23.89
C PRO A 199 -13.69 -23.96 -23.74
N GLY A 200 -14.46 -24.95 -23.25
CA GLY A 200 -13.97 -26.30 -22.97
C GLY A 200 -13.25 -26.47 -21.63
N LYS A 201 -13.16 -25.40 -20.81
CA LYS A 201 -12.60 -25.40 -19.45
C LYS A 201 -13.61 -24.91 -18.40
N GLU A 202 -14.91 -25.10 -18.63
CA GLU A 202 -16.01 -24.62 -17.77
C GLU A 202 -15.92 -25.12 -16.32
N TRP A 203 -15.18 -26.21 -16.08
CA TRP A 203 -14.89 -26.75 -14.76
C TRP A 203 -13.89 -25.90 -13.95
N MET A 204 -13.07 -25.06 -14.58
CA MET A 204 -12.11 -24.17 -13.92
C MET A 204 -12.76 -22.87 -13.43
N LYS A 205 -13.75 -22.99 -12.54
CA LYS A 205 -14.51 -21.84 -12.04
C LYS A 205 -13.64 -20.90 -11.19
N GLY A 206 -13.91 -19.60 -11.33
CA GLY A 206 -13.42 -18.58 -10.41
C GLY A 206 -13.92 -18.82 -9.00
N LYS A 207 -13.18 -18.32 -8.00
CA LYS A 207 -13.50 -18.52 -6.58
C LYS A 207 -13.84 -17.22 -5.89
N GLY A 208 -14.81 -17.27 -4.99
CA GLY A 208 -15.38 -16.11 -4.33
C GLY A 208 -15.70 -16.32 -2.87
N LYS A 209 -16.46 -15.38 -2.30
CA LYS A 209 -16.82 -15.36 -0.87
C LYS A 209 -17.35 -16.70 -0.34
N ASP A 210 -18.11 -17.40 -1.18
CA ASP A 210 -18.73 -18.66 -0.81
C ASP A 210 -17.66 -19.75 -0.73
N ASP A 211 -16.75 -19.87 -1.71
CA ASP A 211 -15.66 -20.85 -1.70
C ASP A 211 -14.72 -20.69 -0.51
N TRP A 212 -14.44 -19.44 -0.14
CA TRP A 212 -13.57 -19.09 0.99
C TRP A 212 -14.22 -19.29 2.36
N GLU A 213 -15.54 -19.48 2.40
CA GLU A 213 -16.35 -19.31 3.61
C GLU A 213 -16.04 -17.96 4.29
N ALA A 214 -15.99 -16.88 3.49
CA ALA A 214 -15.47 -15.58 3.89
C ALA A 214 -16.14 -15.03 5.15
N GLU A 215 -17.44 -15.27 5.33
CA GLU A 215 -18.19 -14.88 6.54
C GLU A 215 -17.61 -15.53 7.81
N LYS A 216 -17.28 -16.82 7.75
CA LYS A 216 -16.65 -17.55 8.87
C LYS A 216 -15.22 -17.08 9.09
N LEU A 217 -14.48 -16.81 8.01
CA LEU A 217 -13.11 -16.32 8.06
C LEU A 217 -13.03 -14.94 8.72
N ILE A 218 -13.90 -14.02 8.32
CA ILE A 218 -13.98 -12.66 8.87
C ILE A 218 -14.45 -12.72 10.33
N ALA A 219 -15.50 -13.50 10.63
CA ALA A 219 -15.98 -13.65 12.00
C ALA A 219 -14.89 -14.18 12.94
N LEU A 220 -14.11 -15.17 12.49
CA LEU A 220 -12.95 -15.68 13.22
C LEU A 220 -11.90 -14.59 13.48
N ALA A 221 -11.54 -13.81 12.45
CA ALA A 221 -10.56 -12.74 12.60
C ALA A 221 -11.02 -11.69 13.63
N ARG A 222 -12.31 -11.33 13.62
CA ARG A 222 -12.92 -10.39 14.57
C ARG A 222 -13.08 -10.93 15.97
N GLU A 223 -13.34 -12.22 16.11
CA GLU A 223 -13.38 -12.88 17.42
C GLU A 223 -12.01 -12.81 18.10
N LEU A 224 -10.95 -13.08 17.35
CA LEU A 224 -9.58 -13.11 17.86
C LEU A 224 -8.99 -11.71 18.05
N GLN A 225 -9.28 -10.79 17.14
CA GLN A 225 -8.73 -9.43 17.10
C GLN A 225 -9.84 -8.43 16.72
N PRO A 226 -10.68 -7.97 17.67
CA PRO A 226 -11.88 -7.16 17.34
C PRO A 226 -11.61 -5.90 16.51
N GLY A 227 -10.49 -5.22 16.77
CA GLY A 227 -10.09 -3.99 16.09
C GLY A 227 -9.30 -4.17 14.78
N ILE A 228 -9.04 -5.40 14.33
CA ILE A 228 -8.22 -5.67 13.13
C ILE A 228 -8.83 -5.04 11.88
N MET A 229 -8.03 -4.47 11.00
CA MET A 229 -8.53 -3.97 9.71
C MET A 229 -8.49 -5.07 8.66
N ILE A 230 -9.56 -5.23 7.89
CA ILE A 230 -9.67 -6.23 6.82
C ILE A 230 -10.01 -5.52 5.51
N ASP A 231 -9.39 -5.95 4.42
CA ASP A 231 -9.64 -5.44 3.08
C ASP A 231 -10.88 -6.06 2.41
N ASN A 232 -11.20 -5.58 1.19
CA ASN A 232 -12.40 -5.96 0.45
C ASN A 232 -12.19 -7.10 -0.55
N ARG A 233 -11.08 -7.83 -0.49
CA ARG A 233 -10.68 -8.83 -1.49
C ARG A 233 -11.23 -10.24 -1.27
N THR A 234 -11.97 -10.46 -0.18
CA THR A 234 -12.71 -11.71 0.08
C THR A 234 -14.06 -11.76 -0.62
N GLU A 235 -14.43 -10.75 -1.43
CA GLU A 235 -15.77 -10.49 -1.97
C GLU A 235 -16.84 -10.09 -0.94
N ILE A 236 -16.43 -9.87 0.31
CA ILE A 236 -17.25 -9.22 1.33
C ILE A 236 -16.56 -7.90 1.66
N GLU A 237 -17.29 -6.79 1.49
CA GLU A 237 -16.75 -5.47 1.83
C GLU A 237 -16.49 -5.37 3.34
N GLN A 238 -15.33 -4.83 3.70
CA GLN A 238 -14.89 -4.63 5.09
C GLN A 238 -14.42 -3.19 5.31
N ASP A 239 -13.22 -2.98 5.86
CA ASP A 239 -12.71 -1.68 6.29
C ASP A 239 -11.96 -0.95 5.18
N LEU A 240 -11.21 -1.70 4.36
CA LEU A 240 -10.29 -1.13 3.37
C LEU A 240 -10.70 -1.45 1.95
N TRP A 241 -10.78 -0.42 1.12
CA TRP A 241 -10.88 -0.55 -0.34
C TRP A 241 -9.48 -0.43 -0.97
N THR A 242 -9.11 -1.36 -1.84
CA THR A 242 -7.71 -1.53 -2.26
C THR A 242 -7.49 -1.32 -3.78
N PRO A 243 -7.56 -0.09 -4.33
CA PRO A 243 -7.12 0.15 -5.71
C PRO A 243 -5.65 -0.26 -5.89
N GLU A 244 -5.36 -1.02 -6.94
CA GLU A 244 -4.03 -1.60 -7.19
C GLU A 244 -3.41 -1.05 -8.46
N GLN A 245 -2.16 -0.60 -8.40
CA GLN A 245 -1.40 -0.08 -9.56
C GLN A 245 -2.15 1.02 -10.34
N TYR A 246 -3.08 1.69 -9.66
CA TYR A 246 -3.95 2.74 -10.19
C TYR A 246 -4.09 3.84 -9.14
N GLN A 247 -4.06 5.11 -9.57
CA GLN A 247 -4.32 6.26 -8.71
C GLN A 247 -5.74 6.78 -8.98
N PRO A 248 -6.66 6.70 -8.00
CA PRO A 248 -7.95 7.38 -8.09
C PRO A 248 -7.77 8.87 -8.39
N LEU A 249 -8.70 9.44 -9.15
CA LEU A 249 -8.75 10.88 -9.43
C LEU A 249 -9.69 11.64 -8.48
N GLU A 250 -10.50 10.90 -7.73
CA GLU A 250 -11.44 11.38 -6.74
C GLU A 250 -11.36 10.46 -5.52
N TRP A 251 -11.82 10.95 -4.36
CA TRP A 251 -11.93 10.12 -3.17
C TRP A 251 -12.88 8.95 -3.47
N VAL A 252 -12.39 7.72 -3.25
CA VAL A 252 -13.15 6.50 -3.45
C VAL A 252 -14.47 6.53 -2.67
N ARG A 253 -15.55 6.12 -3.34
CA ARG A 253 -16.90 6.06 -2.79
C ARG A 253 -17.50 4.68 -2.91
N HIS A 254 -18.31 4.31 -1.93
CA HIS A 254 -19.18 3.14 -2.01
C HIS A 254 -20.17 3.34 -3.17
N LYS A 255 -20.23 2.36 -4.08
CA LYS A 255 -20.92 2.53 -5.38
C LYS A 255 -22.43 2.76 -5.25
N GLU A 256 -23.06 2.16 -4.24
CA GLU A 256 -24.52 2.24 -4.08
C GLU A 256 -24.96 3.39 -3.18
N THR A 257 -24.20 3.70 -2.13
CA THR A 257 -24.58 4.71 -1.12
C THR A 257 -23.93 6.08 -1.36
N GLY A 258 -22.85 6.14 -2.15
CA GLY A 258 -22.09 7.37 -2.41
C GLY A 258 -21.21 7.84 -1.24
N GLU A 259 -21.21 7.12 -0.12
CA GLU A 259 -20.39 7.43 1.06
C GLU A 259 -18.90 7.33 0.74
N LEU A 260 -18.09 8.21 1.33
CA LEU A 260 -16.63 8.09 1.28
C LEU A 260 -16.19 6.83 2.01
N VAL A 261 -15.22 6.11 1.47
CA VAL A 261 -14.66 4.92 2.12
C VAL A 261 -13.22 5.17 2.55
N VAL A 262 -12.76 4.39 3.54
CA VAL A 262 -11.33 4.27 3.83
C VAL A 262 -10.72 3.40 2.74
N TRP A 263 -9.64 3.89 2.14
CA TRP A 263 -9.01 3.22 1.00
C TRP A 263 -7.50 3.32 1.03
N GLU A 264 -6.85 2.35 0.41
CA GLU A 264 -5.41 2.22 0.34
C GLU A 264 -4.99 1.85 -1.09
N ALA A 265 -4.21 2.71 -1.74
CA ALA A 265 -3.56 2.33 -2.99
C ALA A 265 -2.31 1.50 -2.69
N CYS A 266 -2.32 0.24 -3.13
CA CYS A 266 -1.11 -0.59 -3.15
C CYS A 266 -0.37 -0.39 -4.47
N GLN A 267 0.94 -0.12 -4.38
CA GLN A 267 1.76 0.31 -5.50
C GLN A 267 3.17 -0.29 -5.41
N THR A 268 3.75 -0.65 -6.55
CA THR A 268 5.12 -1.17 -6.65
C THR A 268 6.13 -0.06 -6.93
N PHE A 269 7.41 -0.26 -6.63
CA PHE A 269 8.46 0.63 -7.14
C PHE A 269 8.71 0.48 -8.64
N SER A 270 8.34 -0.66 -9.23
CA SER A 270 8.57 -1.00 -10.64
C SER A 270 7.39 -1.80 -11.20
N GLY A 271 7.56 -2.69 -12.18
CA GLY A 271 6.48 -3.55 -12.71
C GLY A 271 6.15 -4.81 -11.90
N SER A 272 6.83 -5.08 -10.78
CA SER A 272 6.75 -6.36 -10.04
C SER A 272 6.57 -6.17 -8.54
N TRP A 273 5.80 -7.04 -7.90
CA TRP A 273 5.66 -7.10 -6.44
C TRP A 273 6.82 -7.86 -5.81
N GLY A 274 7.00 -9.12 -6.19
CA GLY A 274 8.16 -9.92 -5.82
C GLY A 274 9.44 -9.42 -6.48
N TYR A 275 10.59 -9.80 -5.92
CA TYR A 275 11.89 -9.42 -6.47
C TYR A 275 12.01 -9.81 -7.95
N TYR A 276 12.27 -8.81 -8.79
CA TYR A 276 12.61 -8.98 -10.20
C TYR A 276 13.97 -8.32 -10.47
N ARG A 277 15.01 -9.15 -10.64
CA ARG A 277 16.38 -8.68 -10.84
C ARG A 277 16.48 -7.80 -12.10
N ASP A 278 15.88 -8.23 -13.20
CA ASP A 278 16.08 -7.63 -14.52
C ASP A 278 15.02 -6.57 -14.87
N GLU A 279 14.19 -6.15 -13.90
CA GLU A 279 13.21 -5.07 -14.06
C GLU A 279 13.87 -3.68 -14.00
N THR A 280 13.65 -2.86 -15.04
CA THR A 280 14.30 -1.55 -15.21
C THR A 280 13.33 -0.37 -15.18
N THR A 281 12.02 -0.60 -15.08
CA THR A 281 10.98 0.44 -15.10
C THR A 281 10.69 1.06 -13.73
N TRP A 282 11.76 1.40 -12.99
CA TRP A 282 11.63 1.97 -11.64
C TRP A 282 11.06 3.39 -11.67
N LYS A 283 10.10 3.67 -10.78
CA LYS A 283 9.46 4.97 -10.63
C LYS A 283 10.49 6.04 -10.21
N SER A 284 10.37 7.24 -10.78
CA SER A 284 11.27 8.36 -10.48
C SER A 284 11.04 8.91 -9.06
N PRO A 285 12.02 9.61 -8.46
CA PRO A 285 11.83 10.24 -7.15
C PRO A 285 10.59 11.15 -7.07
N GLU A 286 10.33 11.91 -8.13
CA GLU A 286 9.15 12.79 -8.21
C GLU A 286 7.85 11.99 -8.25
N MET A 287 7.80 10.89 -9.01
CA MET A 287 6.63 10.03 -9.07
C MET A 287 6.32 9.42 -7.70
N LEU A 288 7.34 8.97 -6.96
CA LEU A 288 7.19 8.41 -5.62
C LEU A 288 6.53 9.40 -4.64
N ILE A 289 7.03 10.64 -4.59
CA ILE A 289 6.48 11.67 -3.70
C ILE A 289 5.10 12.13 -4.16
N ARG A 290 4.92 12.37 -5.47
CA ARG A 290 3.62 12.78 -6.02
C ARG A 290 2.55 11.73 -5.78
N MET A 291 2.88 10.44 -5.86
CA MET A 291 1.93 9.37 -5.57
C MET A 291 1.43 9.45 -4.12
N LEU A 292 2.33 9.62 -3.16
CA LEU A 292 1.99 9.78 -1.74
C LEU A 292 1.09 11.01 -1.53
N VAL A 293 1.50 12.15 -2.07
CA VAL A 293 0.76 13.42 -1.93
C VAL A 293 -0.63 13.32 -2.57
N ASN A 294 -0.74 12.81 -3.80
CA ASN A 294 -2.03 12.66 -4.49
C ASN A 294 -2.97 11.73 -3.74
N THR A 295 -2.45 10.64 -3.16
CA THR A 295 -3.24 9.70 -2.38
C THR A 295 -3.82 10.36 -1.13
N VAL A 296 -3.00 11.08 -0.36
CA VAL A 296 -3.44 11.80 0.86
C VAL A 296 -4.39 12.94 0.53
N ALA A 297 -4.14 13.65 -0.57
CA ALA A 297 -5.01 14.71 -1.09
C ALA A 297 -6.39 14.21 -1.52
N LEU A 298 -6.60 12.90 -1.58
CA LEU A 298 -7.88 12.23 -1.83
C LEU A 298 -8.30 11.35 -0.63
N GLY A 299 -7.78 11.66 0.56
CA GLY A 299 -8.15 11.02 1.83
C GLY A 299 -7.73 9.55 1.96
N GLY A 300 -6.85 9.06 1.09
CA GLY A 300 -6.40 7.67 1.06
C GLY A 300 -5.06 7.42 1.73
N ASN A 301 -4.71 6.14 1.80
CA ASN A 301 -3.41 5.65 2.24
C ASN A 301 -2.60 5.10 1.07
N LEU A 302 -1.28 5.25 1.12
CA LEU A 302 -0.37 4.65 0.15
C LEU A 302 0.39 3.49 0.81
N LEU A 303 0.31 2.31 0.20
CA LEU A 303 1.08 1.13 0.58
C LEU A 303 2.11 0.83 -0.52
N MET A 304 3.37 1.24 -0.29
CA MET A 304 4.45 1.08 -1.27
C MET A 304 5.22 -0.22 -1.06
N ASN A 305 5.33 -1.01 -2.13
CA ASN A 305 5.93 -2.34 -2.09
C ASN A 305 7.45 -2.36 -2.27
N VAL A 306 8.09 -3.23 -1.48
CA VAL A 306 9.44 -3.74 -1.65
C VAL A 306 9.42 -5.25 -1.90
N GLY A 307 10.23 -5.72 -2.86
CA GLY A 307 10.51 -7.13 -3.08
C GLY A 307 11.95 -7.47 -2.66
N PRO A 308 12.18 -8.03 -1.46
CA PRO A 308 13.52 -8.39 -1.02
C PRO A 308 14.14 -9.49 -1.89
N THR A 309 15.46 -9.48 -1.99
CA THR A 309 16.22 -10.55 -2.67
C THR A 309 16.04 -11.89 -1.95
N SER A 310 16.38 -13.00 -2.61
CA SER A 310 16.37 -14.32 -1.96
C SER A 310 17.33 -14.47 -0.79
N ARG A 311 18.34 -13.59 -0.69
CA ARG A 311 19.25 -13.51 0.46
C ARG A 311 18.67 -12.71 1.63
N GLY A 312 17.55 -12.01 1.44
CA GLY A 312 16.82 -11.32 2.51
C GLY A 312 17.18 -9.85 2.73
N TYR A 313 17.83 -9.19 1.78
CA TYR A 313 18.09 -7.75 1.83
C TYR A 313 17.35 -7.00 0.72
N PHE A 314 17.05 -5.71 0.94
CA PHE A 314 16.56 -4.80 -0.10
C PHE A 314 17.72 -4.40 -1.01
N ASP A 315 17.57 -4.57 -2.32
CA ASP A 315 18.63 -4.19 -3.25
C ASP A 315 18.86 -2.67 -3.31
N ALA A 316 19.91 -2.25 -4.00
CA ALA A 316 20.27 -0.83 -4.09
C ALA A 316 19.16 0.05 -4.71
N ARG A 317 18.29 -0.52 -5.56
CA ARG A 317 17.21 0.22 -6.22
C ARG A 317 16.08 0.47 -5.23
N ALA A 318 15.68 -0.56 -4.48
CA ALA A 318 14.72 -0.42 -3.38
C ALA A 318 15.24 0.53 -2.30
N GLY A 319 16.51 0.39 -1.90
CA GLY A 319 17.14 1.29 -0.93
C GLY A 319 17.16 2.75 -1.39
N ALA A 320 17.48 3.02 -2.67
CA ALA A 320 17.43 4.36 -3.24
C ALA A 320 16.01 4.94 -3.25
N ALA A 321 15.00 4.14 -3.62
CA ALA A 321 13.60 4.55 -3.60
C ALA A 321 13.10 4.89 -2.18
N LEU A 322 13.44 4.07 -1.18
CA LEU A 322 13.11 4.35 0.23
C LEU A 322 13.83 5.62 0.72
N LYS A 323 15.07 5.86 0.29
CA LYS A 323 15.82 7.06 0.64
C LYS A 323 15.15 8.33 0.12
N VAL A 324 14.53 8.30 -1.06
CA VAL A 324 13.74 9.46 -1.57
C VAL A 324 12.66 9.85 -0.57
N TYR A 325 11.90 8.88 -0.06
CA TYR A 325 10.90 9.16 0.97
C TYR A 325 11.54 9.63 2.26
N ALA A 326 12.63 8.98 2.71
CA ALA A 326 13.30 9.36 3.94
C ALA A 326 13.76 10.82 3.94
N ASP A 327 14.40 11.24 2.84
CA ASP A 327 14.91 12.60 2.68
C ASP A 327 13.75 13.63 2.64
N TRP A 328 12.65 13.31 1.96
CA TRP A 328 11.51 14.23 1.82
C TRP A 328 10.62 14.28 3.08
N MET A 329 10.28 13.12 3.63
CA MET A 329 9.40 12.98 4.80
C MET A 329 10.01 13.60 6.04
N LYS A 330 11.34 13.56 6.20
CA LYS A 330 12.05 14.17 7.33
C LYS A 330 11.60 15.60 7.62
N TYR A 331 11.34 16.39 6.58
CA TYR A 331 10.96 17.80 6.72
C TYR A 331 9.49 18.06 6.38
N ASN A 332 8.88 17.24 5.51
CA ASN A 332 7.55 17.51 4.97
C ASN A 332 6.44 16.63 5.54
N SER A 333 6.72 15.70 6.46
CA SER A 333 5.72 14.74 6.94
C SER A 333 4.49 15.37 7.61
N ARG A 334 4.58 16.62 8.09
CA ARG A 334 3.44 17.37 8.66
C ARG A 334 2.33 17.64 7.63
N SER A 335 2.63 17.58 6.33
CA SER A 335 1.63 17.70 5.26
C SER A 335 1.00 16.36 4.85
N ILE A 336 1.45 15.25 5.46
CA ILE A 336 1.00 13.88 5.19
C ILE A 336 0.23 13.33 6.39
N TYR A 337 0.88 13.22 7.55
CA TYR A 337 0.24 12.62 8.73
C TYR A 337 -0.79 13.57 9.33
N GLY A 338 -1.93 13.03 9.76
CA GLY A 338 -3.06 13.82 10.27
C GLY A 338 -3.58 14.82 9.23
N CYS A 339 -3.36 14.55 7.95
CA CYS A 339 -3.88 15.35 6.84
C CYS A 339 -4.84 14.53 5.98
N THR A 340 -5.69 15.23 5.24
CA THR A 340 -6.68 14.67 4.32
C THR A 340 -6.87 15.60 3.12
N MET A 341 -7.86 15.29 2.26
CA MET A 341 -8.30 16.16 1.18
C MET A 341 -8.65 17.57 1.73
N ALA A 342 -8.23 18.62 1.03
CA ALA A 342 -8.57 19.98 1.43
C ALA A 342 -10.07 20.25 1.24
N GLU A 343 -10.65 21.09 2.11
CA GLU A 343 -12.07 21.45 2.05
C GLU A 343 -12.46 22.04 0.67
N PRO A 344 -13.73 21.87 0.22
CA PRO A 344 -14.15 22.25 -1.13
C PRO A 344 -13.86 23.71 -1.52
N GLU A 345 -13.90 24.61 -0.53
CA GLU A 345 -13.59 26.04 -0.71
C GLU A 345 -12.13 26.34 -1.07
N TYR A 346 -11.21 25.40 -0.85
CA TYR A 346 -9.79 25.52 -1.19
C TYR A 346 -9.41 24.76 -2.45
N LEU A 347 -10.17 23.73 -2.86
CA LEU A 347 -9.78 22.88 -3.98
C LEU A 347 -9.60 23.63 -5.31
N ALA A 348 -10.33 24.73 -5.51
CA ALA A 348 -10.24 25.56 -6.71
C ALA A 348 -9.18 26.67 -6.63
N CYS A 349 -8.53 26.86 -5.48
CA CYS A 349 -7.63 28.00 -5.29
C CYS A 349 -6.27 27.82 -5.96
N ALA A 350 -5.83 26.57 -6.12
CA ALA A 350 -4.50 26.23 -6.60
C ALA A 350 -4.54 25.84 -8.09
N SER A 351 -3.44 26.11 -8.82
CA SER A 351 -3.31 25.71 -10.22
C SER A 351 -3.26 24.18 -10.37
N ALA A 352 -3.45 23.68 -11.59
CA ALA A 352 -3.34 22.25 -11.90
C ALA A 352 -1.96 21.65 -11.56
N ASP A 353 -0.94 22.51 -11.41
CA ASP A 353 0.42 22.14 -11.05
C ASP A 353 0.67 22.07 -9.54
N CYS A 354 -0.38 22.27 -8.74
CA CYS A 354 -0.34 22.15 -7.29
C CYS A 354 -1.24 21.01 -6.82
N ARG A 355 -0.89 20.40 -5.68
CA ARG A 355 -1.78 19.50 -4.95
C ARG A 355 -1.96 20.00 -3.53
N LEU A 356 -3.15 19.85 -2.98
CA LEU A 356 -3.50 20.34 -1.66
C LEU A 356 -3.72 19.18 -0.69
N THR A 357 -3.14 19.29 0.50
CA THR A 357 -3.56 18.51 1.68
C THR A 357 -3.91 19.48 2.79
N GLN A 358 -4.80 19.10 3.70
CA GLN A 358 -5.19 19.93 4.83
C GLN A 358 -5.10 19.13 6.12
N SER A 359 -4.63 19.76 7.19
CA SER A 359 -4.66 19.15 8.52
C SER A 359 -6.10 18.86 8.93
N GLU A 360 -6.33 17.73 9.59
CA GLU A 360 -7.67 17.31 10.02
C GLU A 360 -8.33 18.30 10.98
N ASP A 361 -7.56 19.11 11.72
CA ASP A 361 -8.08 20.19 12.56
C ASP A 361 -8.52 21.43 11.76
N GLY A 362 -8.19 21.49 10.47
CA GLY A 362 -8.52 22.56 9.53
C GLY A 362 -7.64 23.81 9.63
N LYS A 363 -6.60 23.82 10.48
CA LYS A 363 -5.79 25.03 10.75
C LYS A 363 -4.62 25.22 9.78
N ARG A 364 -4.24 24.19 9.03
CA ARG A 364 -3.12 24.21 8.09
C ARG A 364 -3.56 23.71 6.73
N LEU A 365 -3.31 24.52 5.71
CA LEU A 365 -3.40 24.11 4.32
C LEU A 365 -1.98 23.97 3.77
N TYR A 366 -1.68 22.83 3.16
CA TYR A 366 -0.38 22.56 2.56
C TYR A 366 -0.50 22.55 1.05
N ILE A 367 0.34 23.35 0.38
CA ILE A 367 0.39 23.43 -1.08
C ILE A 367 1.66 22.74 -1.56
N HIS A 368 1.49 21.62 -2.22
CA HIS A 368 2.56 20.82 -2.80
C HIS A 368 2.80 21.28 -4.24
N LEU A 369 3.98 21.84 -4.52
CA LEU A 369 4.32 22.42 -5.81
C LEU A 369 4.87 21.33 -6.75
N PHE A 370 4.02 20.76 -7.61
CA PHE A 370 4.46 19.76 -8.57
C PHE A 370 5.23 20.41 -9.73
N ALA A 371 4.79 21.58 -10.21
CA ALA A 371 5.63 22.47 -10.99
C ALA A 371 5.89 23.74 -10.19
N TYR A 372 7.17 24.10 -10.06
CA TYR A 372 7.56 25.28 -9.29
C TYR A 372 7.36 26.54 -10.14
N PRO A 373 6.47 27.47 -9.75
CA PRO A 373 6.23 28.68 -10.52
C PRO A 373 7.36 29.69 -10.34
N PHE A 374 7.54 30.56 -11.34
CA PHE A 374 8.54 31.63 -11.26
C PHE A 374 8.03 32.79 -10.40
N ALA A 375 8.74 33.07 -9.31
CA ALA A 375 8.63 34.24 -8.44
C ALA A 375 7.29 34.46 -7.70
N HIS A 376 6.17 33.95 -8.21
CA HIS A 376 4.86 34.16 -7.59
C HIS A 376 3.99 32.92 -7.71
N LEU A 377 3.25 32.61 -6.64
CA LEU A 377 2.13 31.69 -6.65
C LEU A 377 0.83 32.47 -6.40
N GLN A 378 -0.09 32.43 -7.36
CA GLN A 378 -1.37 33.12 -7.29
C GLN A 378 -2.47 32.14 -6.85
N LEU A 379 -3.19 32.50 -5.80
CA LEU A 379 -4.23 31.67 -5.19
C LEU A 379 -5.54 32.48 -5.10
N ARG A 380 -6.47 32.20 -6.02
CA ARG A 380 -7.80 32.86 -6.02
C ARG A 380 -8.69 32.31 -4.91
N GLY A 381 -9.58 33.12 -4.36
CA GLY A 381 -10.42 32.77 -3.22
C GLY A 381 -9.69 32.64 -1.88
N MET A 382 -8.43 33.10 -1.77
CA MET A 382 -7.59 32.97 -0.57
C MET A 382 -7.29 34.29 0.15
N ALA A 383 -7.61 35.44 -0.45
CA ALA A 383 -7.49 36.73 0.23
C ALA A 383 -8.33 36.74 1.52
N GLY A 384 -7.79 37.30 2.59
CA GLY A 384 -8.41 37.37 3.90
C GLY A 384 -8.38 36.07 4.70
N LYS A 385 -7.92 34.94 4.13
CA LYS A 385 -7.95 33.61 4.79
C LYS A 385 -6.63 33.17 5.40
N VAL A 386 -5.51 33.78 5.00
CA VAL A 386 -4.15 33.39 5.44
C VAL A 386 -3.61 34.38 6.46
N ASP A 387 -3.09 33.85 7.56
CA ASP A 387 -2.40 34.61 8.61
C ASP A 387 -0.88 34.60 8.41
N TYR A 388 -0.32 33.44 8.07
CA TYR A 388 1.12 33.24 7.87
C TYR A 388 1.40 32.18 6.80
N ALA A 389 2.50 32.34 6.07
CA ALA A 389 2.95 31.41 5.04
C ALA A 389 4.45 31.13 5.18
N GLN A 390 4.84 29.88 5.00
CA GLN A 390 6.25 29.47 5.03
C GLN A 390 6.52 28.30 4.12
N PHE A 391 7.79 28.10 3.77
CA PHE A 391 8.24 26.81 3.28
C PHE A 391 8.24 25.79 4.41
N LEU A 392 7.67 24.61 4.17
CA LEU A 392 7.52 23.58 5.18
C LEU A 392 8.87 22.95 5.58
N HIS A 393 9.79 22.86 4.63
CA HIS A 393 11.02 22.08 4.78
C HIS A 393 12.08 22.74 5.68
N ASP A 394 12.08 24.07 5.77
CA ASP A 394 13.03 24.86 6.54
C ASP A 394 12.36 25.89 7.48
N GLY A 395 11.05 26.13 7.35
CA GLY A 395 10.32 27.11 8.14
C GLY A 395 10.61 28.56 7.75
N SER A 396 11.20 28.82 6.57
CA SER A 396 11.43 30.19 6.13
C SER A 396 10.12 30.86 5.74
N GLU A 397 9.90 32.09 6.21
CA GLU A 397 8.74 32.89 5.87
C GLU A 397 8.64 33.13 4.36
N LEU A 398 7.41 33.07 3.85
CA LEU A 398 7.06 33.52 2.51
C LEU A 398 6.16 34.75 2.62
N LEU A 399 6.63 35.86 2.03
CA LEU A 399 5.83 37.07 1.96
C LEU A 399 4.64 36.86 1.03
N PHE A 400 3.52 37.52 1.35
CA PHE A 400 2.35 37.49 0.50
C PHE A 400 1.62 38.82 0.49
N THR A 401 0.89 39.07 -0.59
CA THR A 401 0.06 40.26 -0.78
C THR A 401 -1.33 39.85 -1.22
N GLU A 402 -2.32 40.70 -0.98
CA GLU A 402 -3.72 40.44 -1.37
C GLU A 402 -4.19 41.45 -2.42
N GLY A 403 -5.19 41.06 -3.22
CA GLY A 403 -5.85 41.94 -4.18
C GLY A 403 -5.13 42.11 -5.52
N LYS A 404 -3.79 41.96 -5.54
CA LYS A 404 -2.97 42.17 -6.74
C LYS A 404 -1.59 41.52 -6.65
N VAL A 405 -0.99 41.27 -7.82
CA VAL A 405 0.44 41.02 -7.96
C VAL A 405 1.19 42.35 -7.89
N ASN A 406 2.14 42.49 -6.95
CA ASN A 406 2.98 43.67 -6.82
C ASN A 406 4.09 43.70 -7.88
N HIS A 407 3.72 43.96 -9.14
CA HIS A 407 4.65 44.09 -10.25
C HIS A 407 4.35 45.35 -11.09
N PHE A 408 5.39 45.93 -11.70
CA PHE A 408 5.28 47.18 -12.47
C PHE A 408 4.69 46.99 -13.89
N SER A 409 4.52 45.74 -14.34
CA SER A 409 4.07 45.44 -15.70
C SER A 409 2.60 45.78 -15.91
N GLU A 410 2.28 46.36 -17.07
CA GLU A 410 0.91 46.43 -17.56
C GLU A 410 0.34 45.01 -17.70
N GLY A 411 -0.84 44.77 -17.12
CA GLY A 411 -1.49 43.45 -17.12
C GLY A 411 -1.18 42.56 -15.91
N ALA A 412 -0.45 43.05 -14.89
CA ALA A 412 -0.32 42.35 -13.61
C ALA A 412 -1.72 42.00 -13.05
N THR A 413 -1.89 40.75 -12.63
CA THR A 413 -3.21 40.25 -12.21
C THR A 413 -3.71 41.00 -10.98
N GLN A 414 -4.98 41.41 -11.03
CA GLN A 414 -5.71 42.03 -9.92
C GLN A 414 -7.06 41.35 -9.75
N ALA A 415 -7.41 41.02 -8.52
CA ALA A 415 -8.73 40.53 -8.14
C ALA A 415 -8.88 40.59 -6.61
N GLU A 416 -10.04 40.99 -6.12
CA GLU A 416 -10.30 41.18 -4.67
C GLU A 416 -10.06 39.92 -3.84
N ASP A 417 -10.27 38.75 -4.43
CA ASP A 417 -10.15 37.44 -3.80
C ASP A 417 -8.74 36.82 -3.91
N LEU A 418 -7.79 37.50 -4.54
CA LEU A 418 -6.47 36.97 -4.86
C LEU A 418 -5.49 37.11 -3.69
N LEU A 419 -4.86 36.00 -3.32
CA LEU A 419 -3.63 35.95 -2.54
C LEU A 419 -2.44 35.68 -3.48
N VAL A 420 -1.36 36.43 -3.34
CA VAL A 420 -0.13 36.24 -4.11
C VAL A 420 1.00 35.96 -3.14
N ILE A 421 1.57 34.76 -3.19
CA ILE A 421 2.74 34.38 -2.40
C ILE A 421 3.99 34.65 -3.23
N GLU A 422 4.93 35.40 -2.68
CA GLU A 422 6.25 35.63 -3.27
C GLU A 422 7.13 34.41 -3.05
N LEU A 423 7.76 33.93 -4.12
CA LEU A 423 8.62 32.76 -4.11
C LEU A 423 10.02 33.11 -4.58
N PRO A 424 11.06 32.43 -4.06
CA PRO A 424 12.39 32.51 -4.66
C PRO A 424 12.33 32.14 -6.15
N PRO A 425 13.02 32.87 -7.04
CA PRO A 425 13.07 32.53 -8.46
C PRO A 425 13.62 31.13 -8.75
N VAL A 426 14.49 30.62 -7.88
CA VAL A 426 15.10 29.29 -7.97
C VAL A 426 14.37 28.34 -7.02
N LYS A 427 13.97 27.18 -7.54
CA LYS A 427 13.34 26.12 -6.74
C LYS A 427 14.30 25.66 -5.61
N PRO A 428 13.83 25.53 -4.36
CA PRO A 428 14.59 24.88 -3.31
C PRO A 428 15.03 23.45 -3.70
N ASP A 429 16.14 22.97 -3.13
CA ASP A 429 16.65 21.62 -3.36
C ASP A 429 15.84 20.55 -2.60
N VAL A 430 14.55 20.48 -2.95
CA VAL A 430 13.56 19.54 -2.43
C VAL A 430 12.80 18.98 -3.62
N VAL A 431 12.59 17.66 -3.65
CA VAL A 431 11.92 16.97 -4.77
C VAL A 431 10.58 17.64 -5.11
N VAL A 432 9.71 17.77 -4.10
CA VAL A 432 8.46 18.55 -4.16
C VAL A 432 8.47 19.56 -3.01
N PRO A 433 8.70 20.86 -3.27
CA PRO A 433 8.57 21.89 -2.25
C PRO A 433 7.12 22.00 -1.77
N VAL A 434 6.95 22.24 -0.46
CA VAL A 434 5.65 22.40 0.17
C VAL A 434 5.58 23.76 0.85
N ILE A 435 4.51 24.50 0.60
CA ILE A 435 4.16 25.72 1.33
C ILE A 435 3.17 25.34 2.42
N GLU A 436 3.42 25.75 3.66
CA GLU A 436 2.49 25.64 4.78
C GLU A 436 1.78 26.99 4.98
N LEU A 437 0.46 26.99 4.86
CA LEU A 437 -0.39 28.15 5.14
C LEU A 437 -1.09 27.97 6.48
N PHE A 438 -1.03 29.01 7.29
CA PHE A 438 -1.72 29.13 8.56
C PHE A 438 -3.03 29.86 8.30
N LEU A 439 -4.15 29.16 8.44
CA LEU A 439 -5.48 29.70 8.16
C LEU A 439 -6.01 30.48 9.39
N LYS A 440 -6.80 31.54 9.12
CA LYS A 440 -7.43 32.40 10.14
C LYS A 440 -8.66 31.78 10.80
#